data_AF-A0A7J0G5I4-F1
#
_entry.id   AF-A0A7J0G5I4-F1
#
_cell.length_a   1.000
_cell.length_b   1.000
_cell.length_c   1.000
_cell.angle_alpha   90.00
_cell.angle_beta   90.00
_cell.angle_gamma   90.00
#
_symmetry.space_group_name_H-M   'P 1'
#
loop_
_entity.id
_entity.type
_entity.pdbx_description
1 polymer ?
#
loop_
_entity_poly.entity_id
_entity_poly.type
_entity_poly.pdbx_seq_one_letter_code
_entity_poly.pdbx_strand_id
1 'polypeptide(L)' 'MSQDSIKGTHDSVIANFRIPQYRGSMAGTVVYPKDNRKGCRSFLETPYKSNPGALPNFVLVNRGAN' A
#
# COMPACT_ATOMS: atom_id res chain seq x y z
N MET A 1 12.05 -10.12 5.96
CA MET A 1 11.87 -9.96 7.41
C MET A 1 11.27 -8.59 7.68
N SER A 2 10.40 -8.45 8.68
CA SER A 2 9.82 -7.16 9.08
C SER A 2 10.85 -6.36 9.90
N GLN A 3 10.83 -5.03 9.82
CA GLN A 3 11.71 -4.18 10.62
C GLN A 3 11.15 -4.00 12.03
N ASP A 4 11.90 -4.44 13.04
CA ASP A 4 11.46 -4.36 14.45
C ASP A 4 11.35 -2.91 14.95
N SER A 5 12.14 -1.99 14.41
CA SER A 5 12.16 -0.57 14.79
C SER A 5 10.82 0.17 14.62
N ILE A 6 9.92 -0.35 13.77
CA ILE A 6 8.63 0.28 13.44
C ILE A 6 7.43 -0.64 13.69
N LYS A 7 7.68 -1.80 14.33
CA LYS A 7 6.65 -2.80 14.61
C LYS A 7 5.69 -2.28 15.67
N GLY A 8 4.39 -2.29 15.36
CA GLY A 8 3.35 -1.85 16.29
C GLY A 8 2.02 -1.61 15.59
N THR A 9 1.06 -1.08 16.34
CA THR A 9 -0.21 -0.58 15.83
C THR A 9 -0.09 0.92 15.63
N HIS A 10 -0.57 1.41 14.49
CA HIS A 10 -0.50 2.82 14.10
C HIS A 10 -1.89 3.33 13.74
N ASP A 11 -2.18 4.58 14.05
CA ASP A 11 -3.44 5.22 13.66
C ASP A 11 -3.52 5.35 12.14
N SER A 12 -4.71 5.15 11.58
CA SER A 12 -4.94 5.17 10.13
C SER A 12 -6.40 5.46 9.81
N VAL A 13 -6.64 5.93 8.59
CA VAL A 13 -7.99 6.13 8.06
C VAL A 13 -8.15 5.24 6.83
N ILE A 14 -9.15 4.35 6.88
CA ILE A 14 -9.52 3.50 5.75
C ILE A 14 -10.73 4.12 5.07
N ALA A 15 -10.62 4.35 3.78
CA ALA A 15 -11.74 4.88 3.02
C ALA A 15 -12.83 3.81 2.83
N ASN A 16 -14.10 4.20 2.94
CA ASN A 16 -15.24 3.30 2.80
C ASN A 16 -15.63 3.06 1.33
N PHE A 17 -14.65 2.73 0.49
CA PHE A 17 -14.87 2.38 -0.90
C PHE A 17 -13.92 1.26 -1.31
N ARG A 18 -14.34 0.43 -2.27
CA ARG A 18 -13.55 -0.71 -2.80
C ARG A 18 -13.07 -1.69 -1.71
N ILE A 19 -13.74 -1.71 -0.55
CA ILE A 19 -13.58 -2.71 0.50
C ILE A 19 -14.82 -3.60 0.54
N PRO A 20 -14.71 -4.88 0.92
CA PRO A 20 -15.88 -5.73 1.11
C PRO A 20 -16.80 -5.22 2.23
N GLN A 21 -18.09 -5.53 2.16
CA GLN A 21 -19.08 -5.16 3.20
C GLN A 21 -18.99 -6.03 4.46
N TYR A 22 -17.97 -6.88 4.57
CA TYR A 22 -17.70 -7.72 5.72
C TYR A 22 -16.35 -7.35 6.34
N ARG A 23 -16.17 -7.69 7.61
CA ARG A 23 -14.90 -7.48 8.32
C ARG A 23 -13.83 -8.43 7.80
N GLY A 24 -12.62 -7.92 7.61
CA GLY A 24 -11.48 -8.73 7.16
C GLY A 24 -10.15 -8.07 7.53
N SER A 25 -9.08 -8.79 7.25
CA SER A 25 -7.71 -8.28 7.37
C SER A 25 -6.94 -8.59 6.10
N MET A 26 -5.92 -7.78 5.80
CA MET A 26 -5.02 -8.00 4.67
C MET A 26 -3.58 -7.84 5.16
N ALA A 27 -2.78 -8.88 4.99
CA ALA A 27 -1.34 -8.80 5.18
C ALA A 27 -0.67 -8.45 3.84
N GLY A 28 0.37 -7.62 3.88
CA GLY A 28 1.04 -7.15 2.68
C GLY A 28 2.42 -6.57 2.98
N THR A 29 3.17 -6.31 1.92
CA THR A 29 4.48 -5.65 1.97
C THR A 29 4.37 -4.21 1.54
N VAL A 30 4.98 -3.29 2.28
CA VAL A 30 4.99 -1.87 1.91
C VAL A 30 6.09 -1.62 0.88
N VAL A 31 5.73 -0.99 -0.25
CA VAL A 31 6.68 -0.58 -1.29
C VAL A 31 6.61 0.93 -1.49
N TYR A 32 7.76 1.59 -1.46
CA TYR A 32 7.86 3.01 -1.77
C TYR A 32 8.32 3.20 -3.22
N PRO A 33 7.51 3.85 -4.08
CA PRO A 33 7.79 3.93 -5.50
C PRO A 33 8.96 4.89 -5.79
N LYS A 34 9.81 4.53 -6.76
CA LYS A 34 10.92 5.41 -7.18
C LYS A 34 10.39 6.65 -7.90
N ASP A 35 9.45 6.44 -8.81
CA ASP A 35 8.74 7.47 -9.58
C ASP A 35 7.27 7.55 -9.18
N ASN A 36 6.57 8.65 -9.52
CA ASN A 36 5.14 8.81 -9.21
C ASN A 36 4.82 8.73 -7.70
N ARG A 37 5.72 9.22 -6.85
CA ARG A 37 5.57 9.20 -5.38
C ARG A 37 4.32 9.88 -4.85
N LYS A 38 3.71 10.81 -5.61
CA LYS A 38 2.43 11.45 -5.27
C LYS A 38 1.20 10.69 -5.77
N GLY A 39 1.39 9.62 -6.56
CA GLY A 39 0.30 8.84 -7.14
C GLY A 39 -0.57 9.58 -8.17
N CYS A 40 -0.12 10.71 -8.71
CA CYS A 40 -0.90 11.52 -9.65
C CYS A 40 -0.92 10.98 -11.08
N ARG A 41 -0.08 9.98 -11.41
CA ARG A 41 -0.02 9.30 -12.71
C ARG A 41 -0.51 7.85 -12.60
N SER A 42 -0.87 7.25 -13.72
CA SER A 42 -1.36 5.86 -13.79
C SER A 42 -0.35 4.85 -13.23
N PHE A 43 -0.88 3.78 -12.62
CA PHE A 43 -0.11 2.63 -12.13
C PHE A 43 -0.21 1.38 -13.03
N LEU A 44 -0.87 1.46 -14.18
CA LEU A 44 -1.16 0.29 -15.02
C LEU A 44 0.10 -0.45 -15.52
N GLU A 45 1.16 0.29 -15.82
CA GLU A 45 2.45 -0.24 -16.31
C GLU A 45 3.51 -0.31 -15.21
N THR A 46 3.09 -0.28 -13.94
CA THR A 46 4.05 -0.19 -12.83
C THR A 46 4.46 -1.56 -12.27
N PRO A 47 5.69 -1.67 -11.73
CA PRO A 47 6.22 -2.93 -11.22
C PRO A 47 5.67 -3.33 -9.84
N TYR A 48 4.53 -2.78 -9.41
CA TYR A 48 3.99 -3.02 -8.06
C TYR A 48 3.06 -4.23 -7.96
N LYS A 49 2.83 -4.97 -9.07
CA LYS A 49 2.14 -6.26 -9.00
C LYS A 49 2.99 -7.25 -8.20
N SER A 50 2.38 -7.91 -7.22
CA SER A 50 3.04 -8.97 -6.47
C SER A 50 3.22 -10.21 -7.34
N ASN A 51 4.33 -10.93 -7.14
CA ASN A 51 4.52 -12.23 -7.77
C ASN A 51 3.48 -13.24 -7.24
N PRO A 52 3.05 -14.21 -8.05
CA PRO A 52 2.19 -15.29 -7.59
C PRO A 52 2.77 -15.98 -6.34
N GLY A 53 1.94 -16.18 -5.31
CA GLY A 53 2.35 -16.77 -4.04
C GLY A 53 3.06 -15.82 -3.06
N ALA A 54 3.41 -14.60 -3.48
CA ALA A 54 3.91 -13.57 -2.59
C ALA A 54 2.76 -12.79 -1.92
N LEU A 55 3.08 -12.08 -0.84
CA LEU A 55 2.15 -11.14 -0.22
C LEU A 55 1.82 -9.99 -1.20
N PRO A 56 0.59 -9.45 -1.17
CA PRO A 56 0.23 -8.24 -1.89
C PRO A 56 1.13 -7.06 -1.53
N ASN A 57 1.38 -6.17 -2.50
CA ASN A 57 2.09 -4.93 -2.26
C ASN A 57 1.13 -3.79 -1.86
N PHE A 58 1.43 -3.14 -0.74
CA PHE A 58 0.88 -1.85 -0.35
C PHE A 58 1.79 -0.73 -0.85
N VAL A 59 1.33 0.06 -1.82
CA VAL A 59 2.11 1.18 -2.36
C VAL A 59 1.99 2.39 -1.43
N LEU A 60 3.10 2.80 -0.81
CA LEU A 60 3.15 4.00 0.01
C LEU A 60 3.34 5.24 -0.88
N VAL A 61 2.42 6.18 -0.82
CA VAL A 61 2.47 7.43 -1.59
C VAL A 61 2.50 8.64 -0.67
N ASN A 62 3.18 9.69 -1.12
CA ASN A 62 3.19 10.99 -0.48
C ASN A 62 1.87 11.70 -0.77
N ARG A 63 1.37 12.45 0.22
CA ARG A 63 0.30 13.41 0.01
C ARG A 63 0.70 14.42 -1.08
N GLY A 64 -0.23 14.73 -1.99
CA GLY A 64 -0.06 15.82 -2.94
C GLY A 64 0.08 17.17 -2.22
N ALA A 65 0.91 18.05 -2.76
CA ALA A 65 0.84 19.48 -2.47
C ALA A 65 -0.04 20.12 -3.54
N ASN A 66 -0.77 21.17 -3.17
CA ASN A 66 -1.59 21.96 -4.09
C ASN A 66 -0.74 22.54 -5.24
#